data_AF-J1H319-F1
#
_entry.id   AF-J1H319-F1
#
_cell.length_a   1.000
_cell.length_b   1.000
_cell.length_c   1.000
_cell.angle_alpha   90.00
_cell.angle_beta   90.00
_cell.angle_gamma   90.00
#
_symmetry.space_group_name_H-M   'P 1'
#
loop_
_entity.id
_entity.type
_entity.pdbx_description
1 polymer ?
#
loop_
_entity_poly.entity_id
_entity_poly.type
_entity_poly.pdbx_seq_one_letter_code
_entity_poly.pdbx_strand_id
1 'polypeptide(L)' 'MMNSNDRPNPSIGCSVDQCQYHCGTQDFCSLEKIQVGTHEKNPTMDQCTDCQSFRVKQ' A
#
# COMPACT_ATOMS: atom_id res chain seq x y z
N MET A 1 8.79 -5.44 21.67
CA MET A 1 9.17 -4.38 20.72
C MET A 1 8.09 -4.39 19.64
N MET A 2 7.18 -3.43 19.65
CA MET A 2 6.13 -3.34 18.63
C MET A 2 6.76 -2.80 17.36
N ASN A 3 6.76 -3.61 16.30
CA ASN A 3 7.16 -3.10 14.99
C ASN A 3 6.11 -2.07 14.56
N SER A 4 6.55 -0.97 13.96
CA SER A 4 5.65 0.11 13.50
C SER A 4 4.62 -0.33 12.44
N ASN A 5 4.61 -1.61 12.05
CA ASN A 5 3.64 -2.23 11.15
C ASN A 5 2.40 -2.83 11.85
N ASP A 6 2.35 -2.90 13.18
CA ASP A 6 1.20 -3.49 13.90
C ASP A 6 -0.05 -2.58 13.95
N ARG A 7 -0.07 -1.47 13.19
CA ARG A 7 -1.15 -0.49 13.22
C ARG A 7 -1.92 -0.51 11.90
N PRO A 8 -2.88 -1.43 11.72
CA PRO A 8 -3.69 -1.48 10.50
C PRO A 8 -4.42 -0.17 10.30
N ASN A 9 -4.38 0.36 9.08
CA ASN A 9 -5.26 1.42 8.62
C ASN A 9 -6.43 0.78 7.86
N PRO A 10 -7.62 0.65 8.48
CA PRO A 10 -8.79 0.02 7.84
C PRO A 10 -9.31 0.81 6.63
N SER A 11 -8.87 2.06 6.43
CA SER A 11 -9.18 2.85 5.24
C SER A 11 -8.30 2.52 4.04
N ILE A 12 -7.24 1.72 4.21
CA ILE A 12 -6.30 1.36 3.15
C ILE A 12 -6.10 -0.16 3.15
N GLY A 13 -6.89 -0.85 2.33
CA GLY A 13 -6.70 -2.28 2.07
C GLY A 13 -5.36 -2.55 1.40
N CYS A 14 -4.67 -3.60 1.85
CA CYS A 14 -3.45 -4.08 1.23
C CYS A 14 -3.36 -5.58 1.46
N SER A 15 -3.54 -6.38 0.41
CA SER A 15 -3.37 -7.84 0.45
C SER A 15 -2.00 -8.29 -0.05
N VAL A 16 -1.09 -7.34 -0.33
CA VAL A 16 0.22 -7.65 -0.88
C VAL A 16 1.16 -7.96 0.28
N ASP A 17 1.39 -9.24 0.55
CA ASP A 17 2.27 -9.71 1.62
C ASP A 17 3.69 -9.15 1.53
N GLN A 18 4.18 -8.88 0.32
CA GLN A 18 5.50 -8.29 0.08
C GLN A 18 5.55 -6.77 0.26
N CYS A 19 4.43 -6.11 0.58
CA CYS A 19 4.43 -4.68 0.88
C CYS A 19 5.10 -4.45 2.24
N GLN A 20 6.14 -3.62 2.28
CA GLN A 20 6.85 -3.19 3.49
C GLN A 20 5.90 -2.61 4.55
N TYR A 21 4.79 -2.04 4.11
CA TYR A 21 3.76 -1.43 4.93
C TYR A 21 2.54 -2.32 5.16
N HIS A 22 2.56 -3.59 4.74
CA HIS A 22 1.50 -4.53 5.12
C HIS A 22 1.46 -4.66 6.64
N CYS A 23 0.28 -4.60 7.26
CA CYS A 23 0.18 -4.65 8.72
C CYS A 23 0.49 -6.04 9.31
N GLY A 24 0.60 -7.05 8.45
CA GLY A 24 1.13 -8.38 8.75
C GLY A 24 0.10 -9.35 9.32
N THR A 25 -0.94 -8.86 9.99
CA THR A 25 -1.97 -9.71 10.63
C THR A 25 -3.32 -9.69 9.90
N GLN A 26 -3.56 -8.67 9.07
CA GLN A 26 -4.79 -8.46 8.31
C GLN A 26 -4.45 -7.85 6.94
N ASP A 27 -5.39 -7.86 6.00
CA ASP A 27 -5.20 -7.31 4.64
C ASP A 27 -5.30 -5.77 4.62
N PHE A 28 -4.52 -5.10 5.47
CA PHE A 28 -4.47 -3.65 5.59
C PHE A 28 -3.04 -3.12 5.50
N CYS A 29 -2.92 -1.90 4.98
CA CYS A 29 -1.68 -1.13 5.03
C CYS A 29 -1.54 -0.47 6.42
N SER A 30 -0.31 -0.21 6.87
CA SER A 30 -0.02 0.54 8.09
C SER A 30 0.12 2.05 7.86
N LEU A 31 0.19 2.49 6.58
CA LEU A 31 0.28 3.90 6.22
C LEU A 31 -1.01 4.65 6.53
N GLU A 32 -0.90 5.89 7.00
CA GLU A 32 -2.05 6.78 7.18
C GLU A 32 -2.56 7.35 5.84
N LYS A 33 -1.69 7.43 4.83
CA LYS A 33 -1.97 7.96 3.49
C LYS A 33 -1.17 7.18 2.44
N ILE A 34 -1.80 6.92 1.29
CA ILE A 34 -1.12 6.43 0.09
C ILE A 34 -1.12 7.51 -1.00
N GLN A 35 -0.17 7.39 -1.92
CA GLN A 35 -0.15 8.10 -3.19
C GLN A 35 -0.52 7.12 -4.29
N VAL A 36 -1.63 7.39 -4.98
CA VAL A 36 -1.93 6.76 -6.26
C VAL A 36 -1.37 7.66 -7.36
N GLY A 37 -0.75 7.07 -8.37
CA GLY A 37 -0.26 7.80 -9.52
C GLY A 37 -0.24 6.93 -10.76
N THR A 38 0.24 7.48 -11.86
CA THR A 38 0.30 6.81 -13.16
C THR A 38 1.60 7.17 -13.86
N HIS A 39 2.05 6.33 -14.79
CA HIS A 39 3.15 6.64 -15.71
C HIS A 39 2.66 7.20 -17.06
N GLU A 40 1.34 7.33 -17.24
CA GLU A 40 0.71 7.85 -18.45
C GLU A 40 0.24 9.29 -18.23
N LYS A 41 0.11 10.07 -19.31
CA LYS A 41 -0.39 11.46 -19.21
C LYS A 41 -1.90 11.53 -18.88
N ASN A 42 -2.68 10.57 -19.38
CA ASN A 42 -4.14 10.51 -19.24
C ASN A 42 -4.57 9.03 -19.10
N PRO A 43 -4.48 8.43 -17.91
CA PRO A 43 -4.84 7.03 -17.71
C PRO A 43 -6.34 6.83 -17.90
N THR A 44 -6.72 5.81 -18.68
CA THR A 44 -8.11 5.44 -18.92
C THR A 44 -8.47 4.06 -18.38
N MET A 45 -7.47 3.34 -17.85
CA MET A 45 -7.59 1.99 -17.32
C MET A 45 -6.99 1.93 -15.92
N ASP A 46 -7.62 1.20 -15.01
CA ASP A 46 -7.18 1.08 -13.61
C ASP A 46 -5.76 0.51 -13.50
N GLN A 47 -5.40 -0.38 -14.42
CA GLN A 47 -4.08 -1.01 -14.52
C GLN A 47 -2.95 -0.01 -14.84
N CYS A 48 -3.29 1.18 -15.33
CA CYS A 48 -2.33 2.25 -15.56
C CYS A 48 -2.11 3.12 -14.31
N THR A 49 -2.83 2.84 -13.22
CA THR A 49 -2.68 3.51 -11.92
C THR A 49 -2.07 2.58 -10.88
N ASP A 50 -1.01 3.07 -10.23
CA ASP A 50 -0.22 2.32 -9.27
C ASP A 50 -0.25 2.98 -7.89
N CYS A 51 -0.16 2.17 -6.83
CA CYS A 51 0.17 2.67 -5.50
C CYS A 51 1.66 3.02 -5.45
N GLN A 52 2.00 4.30 -5.67
CA GLN A 52 3.37 4.81 -5.62
C GLN A 52 3.98 4.80 -4.22
N SER A 53 3.15 4.62 -3.19
CA SER A 53 3.62 4.38 -1.82
C SER A 53 4.10 2.95 -1.59
N PHE A 54 3.89 2.02 -2.53
CA PHE A 54 4.35 0.65 -2.39
C PHE A 54 5.87 0.58 -2.27
N ARG A 55 6.34 -0.19 -1.29
CA ARG A 55 7.75 -0.60 -1.14
C ARG A 55 7.76 -2.09 -0.92
N VAL A 56 8.66 -2.80 -1.59
CA VAL A 56 8.87 -4.22 -1.34
C VAL A 56 9.59 -4.41 0.00
N LYS A 57 9.20 -5.43 0.77
CA LYS A 57 9.95 -5.86 1.96
C LYS A 57 11.39 -6.22 1.56
N GLN A 58 12.36 -5.81 2.36
CA GLN A 58 13.76 -6.25 2.25
C GLN A 58 14.02 -7.47 3.13
#